data_AF-A0A6A4Q489-F1
#
_entry.id   AF-A0A6A4Q489-F1
#
_cell.length_a   1.000
_cell.length_b   1.000
_cell.length_c   1.000
_cell.angle_alpha   90.00
_cell.angle_beta   90.00
_cell.angle_gamma   90.00
#
_symmetry.space_group_name_H-M   'P 1'
#
loop_
_entity.id
_entity.type
_entity.pdbx_description
1 polymer ?
#
loop_
_entity_poly.entity_id
_entity_poly.type
_entity_poly.pdbx_seq_one_letter_code
_entity_poly.pdbx_strand_id
1 'polypeptide(L)'
;MMVSLMLLFLVTPVEKVVRLVVIKEIKASQYGVQIESAVRDRLAADDKYEEEEEEALEKIVEFLQSKYFKKHSVITYHFSADSTIAEIVVSLEGKEDTKFVVENANVVETIKKWYLGGSNAVSPSTISSLASTLSAELSK
;
A
#
# COMPACT_ATOMS: atom_id res chain seq x y z
N MET A 1 23.45 4.00 7.85
CA MET A 1 22.76 5.27 7.54
C MET A 1 21.49 5.10 6.70
N MET A 2 21.51 4.42 5.54
CA MET A 2 20.31 4.28 4.68
C MET A 2 19.09 3.62 5.35
N VAL A 3 19.29 2.61 6.21
CA VAL A 3 18.19 1.91 6.91
C VAL A 3 17.44 2.85 7.88
N SER A 4 18.15 3.77 8.53
CA SER A 4 17.56 4.73 9.48
C SER A 4 16.75 5.81 8.78
N LEU A 5 17.14 6.23 7.56
CA LEU A 5 16.43 7.24 6.78
C LEU A 5 15.07 6.73 6.26
N MET A 6 14.98 5.45 5.89
CA MET A 6 13.72 4.85 5.44
C MET A 6 12.71 4.64 6.56
N LEU A 7 13.17 4.26 7.75
CA LEU A 7 12.32 4.18 8.93
C LEU A 7 11.71 5.55 9.26
N LEU A 8 12.52 6.62 9.18
CA LEU A 8 12.03 8.00 9.33
C LEU A 8 10.99 8.36 8.26
N PHE A 9 11.21 7.95 7.00
CA PHE A 9 10.24 8.20 5.93
C PHE A 9 8.88 7.56 6.19
N LEU A 10 8.80 6.40 6.87
CA LEU A 10 7.51 5.79 7.23
C LEU A 10 6.77 6.58 8.30
N VAL A 11 7.48 7.04 9.33
CA VAL A 11 6.87 7.70 10.50
C VAL A 11 6.67 9.21 10.32
N THR A 12 7.14 9.79 9.22
CA THR A 12 6.92 11.21 8.94
C THR A 12 5.43 11.50 8.66
N PRO A 13 4.87 12.57 9.27
CA PRO A 13 3.49 13.01 9.04
C PRO A 13 3.42 13.78 7.72
N VAL A 14 3.67 13.08 6.63
CA VAL A 14 3.52 13.60 5.27
C VAL A 14 2.62 12.67 4.50
N GLU A 15 1.77 13.26 3.65
CA GLU A 15 0.93 12.51 2.74
C GLU A 15 1.81 11.66 1.83
N LYS A 16 1.42 10.41 1.65
CA LYS A 16 2.16 9.47 0.81
C LYS A 16 1.22 8.90 -0.22
N VAL A 17 1.67 8.89 -1.46
CA VAL A 17 0.90 8.34 -2.57
C VAL A 17 1.71 7.23 -3.21
N VAL A 18 1.13 6.03 -3.25
CA VAL A 18 1.73 4.88 -3.95
C VAL A 18 0.86 4.57 -5.15
N ARG A 19 1.40 4.78 -6.34
CA ARG A 19 0.71 4.50 -7.59
C ARG A 19 1.30 3.26 -8.26
N LEU A 20 0.48 2.25 -8.45
CA LEU A 20 0.82 1.00 -9.10
C LEU A 20 0.21 0.99 -10.49
N VAL A 21 1.02 0.65 -11.49
CA VAL A 21 0.57 0.51 -12.87
C VAL A 21 0.68 -0.95 -13.28
N VAL A 22 -0.41 -1.50 -13.79
CA VAL A 22 -0.52 -2.90 -14.17
C VAL A 22 0.15 -3.10 -15.52
N ILE A 23 1.36 -3.68 -15.50
CA ILE A 23 2.16 -3.96 -16.71
C ILE A 23 1.66 -5.22 -17.43
N LYS A 24 1.24 -6.22 -16.66
CA LYS A 24 0.70 -7.49 -17.13
C LYS A 24 -0.68 -7.69 -16.51
N GLU A 25 -1.64 -8.13 -17.32
CA GLU A 25 -3.00 -8.42 -16.84
C GLU A 25 -2.95 -9.41 -15.68
N ILE A 26 -3.59 -9.02 -14.57
CA ILE A 26 -3.63 -9.79 -13.33
C ILE A 26 -5.07 -9.80 -12.84
N LYS A 27 -5.55 -10.96 -12.39
CA LYS A 27 -6.86 -11.00 -11.75
C LYS A 27 -6.77 -10.24 -10.44
N ALA A 28 -7.77 -9.44 -10.12
CA ALA A 28 -7.74 -8.70 -8.87
C ALA A 28 -7.78 -9.61 -7.65
N SER A 29 -8.27 -10.85 -7.78
CA SER A 29 -8.12 -11.89 -6.76
C SER A 29 -6.67 -12.30 -6.50
N GLN A 30 -5.81 -12.33 -7.53
CA GLN A 30 -4.39 -12.63 -7.31
C GLN A 30 -3.68 -11.51 -6.57
N TYR A 31 -4.08 -10.26 -6.83
CA TYR A 31 -3.56 -9.09 -6.12
C TYR A 31 -4.12 -8.98 -4.70
N GLY A 32 -5.43 -9.21 -4.54
CA GLY A 32 -6.15 -9.26 -3.28
C GLY A 32 -5.52 -10.27 -2.30
N VAL A 33 -5.24 -11.48 -2.76
CA VAL A 33 -4.60 -12.52 -1.93
C VAL A 33 -3.19 -12.10 -1.47
N GLN A 34 -2.44 -11.34 -2.28
CA GLN A 34 -1.12 -10.85 -1.88
C GLN A 34 -1.21 -9.80 -0.77
N ILE A 35 -2.13 -8.84 -0.89
CA ILE A 35 -2.33 -7.83 0.16
C ILE A 35 -2.90 -8.47 1.42
N GLU A 36 -3.84 -9.40 1.28
CA GLU A 36 -4.44 -10.16 2.37
C GLU A 36 -3.38 -10.90 3.18
N SER A 37 -2.60 -11.77 2.53
CA SER A 37 -1.55 -12.53 3.20
C SER A 37 -0.52 -11.60 3.82
N ALA A 38 -0.05 -10.59 3.09
CA ALA A 38 1.02 -9.70 3.58
C ALA A 38 0.57 -8.80 4.74
N VAL A 39 -0.71 -8.44 4.81
CA VAL A 39 -1.27 -7.64 5.92
C VAL A 39 -1.57 -8.55 7.10
N ARG A 40 -2.26 -9.67 6.88
CA ARG A 40 -2.58 -10.64 7.93
C ARG A 40 -1.32 -11.17 8.61
N ASP A 41 -0.34 -11.64 7.84
CA ASP A 41 0.88 -12.24 8.39
C ASP A 41 1.66 -11.23 9.25
N ARG A 42 1.60 -9.93 8.92
CA ARG A 42 2.23 -8.87 9.70
C ARG A 42 1.42 -8.45 10.93
N LEU A 43 0.10 -8.31 10.80
CA LEU A 43 -0.77 -8.01 11.94
C LEU A 43 -0.73 -9.14 12.97
N ALA A 44 -0.73 -10.39 12.51
CA ALA A 44 -0.58 -11.56 13.38
C ALA A 44 0.81 -11.60 14.05
N ALA A 45 1.88 -11.23 13.33
CA ALA A 45 3.21 -11.12 13.92
C ALA A 45 3.34 -10.00 14.97
N ASP A 46 2.56 -8.93 14.82
CA ASP A 46 2.51 -7.80 15.75
C ASP A 46 1.49 -8.01 16.90
N ASP A 47 0.79 -9.17 16.96
CA ASP A 47 -0.28 -9.48 17.92
C ASP A 47 -1.42 -8.42 17.90
N LYS A 48 -1.81 -8.02 16.68
CA LYS A 48 -2.81 -6.97 16.38
C LYS A 48 -3.86 -7.43 15.36
N TYR A 49 -4.02 -8.74 15.17
CA TYR A 49 -5.01 -9.28 14.24
C TYR A 49 -6.26 -9.70 15.01
N GLU A 50 -7.18 -8.75 15.20
CA GLU A 50 -8.48 -8.96 15.83
C GLU A 50 -9.61 -8.90 14.79
N GLU A 51 -10.86 -9.09 15.21
CA GLU A 51 -12.05 -9.06 14.34
C GLU A 51 -12.16 -7.74 13.53
N GLU A 52 -11.79 -6.60 14.12
CA GLU A 52 -11.86 -5.29 13.44
C GLU A 52 -10.90 -5.19 12.25
N GLU A 53 -9.67 -5.68 12.40
CA GLU A 53 -8.68 -5.72 11.32
C GLU A 53 -9.04 -6.74 10.25
N GLU A 54 -9.57 -7.90 10.65
CA GLU A 54 -10.05 -8.95 9.76
C GLU A 54 -11.17 -8.40 8.87
N GLU A 55 -12.20 -7.78 9.44
CA GLU A 55 -13.29 -7.16 8.68
C GLU A 55 -12.78 -6.08 7.71
N ALA A 56 -11.85 -5.23 8.15
CA ALA A 56 -11.29 -4.18 7.31
C ALA A 56 -10.48 -4.78 6.15
N LEU A 57 -9.72 -5.84 6.40
CA LEU A 57 -8.95 -6.54 5.39
C LEU A 57 -9.87 -7.25 4.38
N GLU A 58 -10.90 -7.92 4.84
CA GLU A 58 -11.91 -8.56 3.98
C GLU A 58 -12.56 -7.54 3.05
N LYS A 59 -13.03 -6.40 3.57
CA LYS A 59 -13.65 -5.34 2.74
C LYS A 59 -12.69 -4.82 1.66
N ILE A 60 -11.39 -4.67 1.96
CA ILE A 60 -10.37 -4.29 0.97
C ILE A 60 -10.22 -5.39 -0.09
N VAL A 61 -10.14 -6.64 0.33
CA VAL A 61 -9.96 -7.79 -0.56
C VAL A 61 -11.18 -7.95 -1.45
N GLU A 62 -12.40 -7.87 -0.92
CA GLU A 62 -13.65 -7.88 -1.68
C GLU A 62 -13.70 -6.72 -2.68
N PHE A 63 -13.36 -5.50 -2.24
CA PHE A 63 -13.29 -4.34 -3.13
C PHE A 63 -12.33 -4.58 -4.29
N LEU A 64 -11.14 -5.12 -4.01
CA LEU A 64 -10.17 -5.44 -5.06
C LEU A 64 -10.68 -6.59 -5.93
N GLN A 65 -11.11 -7.72 -5.36
CA GLN A 65 -11.60 -8.91 -6.07
C GLN A 65 -12.77 -8.62 -7.02
N SER A 66 -13.62 -7.64 -6.68
CA SER A 66 -14.71 -7.18 -7.55
C SER A 66 -14.23 -6.52 -8.86
N LYS A 67 -12.94 -6.17 -8.96
CA LYS A 67 -12.33 -5.48 -10.10
C LYS A 67 -11.60 -6.45 -11.01
N TYR A 68 -11.32 -5.98 -12.23
CA TYR A 68 -10.51 -6.70 -13.20
C TYR A 68 -9.41 -5.79 -13.71
N PHE A 69 -8.17 -6.08 -13.32
CA PHE A 69 -7.02 -5.26 -13.68
C PHE A 69 -6.47 -5.66 -15.05
N LYS A 70 -6.94 -4.92 -16.06
CA LYS A 70 -6.35 -4.98 -17.41
C LYS A 70 -4.99 -4.30 -17.43
N LYS A 71 -4.25 -4.53 -18.50
CA LYS A 71 -3.02 -3.80 -18.81
C LYS A 71 -3.31 -2.29 -18.77
N HIS A 72 -2.38 -1.51 -18.21
CA HIS A 72 -2.51 -0.07 -17.99
C HIS A 72 -3.55 0.37 -16.93
N SER A 73 -4.18 -0.56 -16.21
CA SER A 73 -4.94 -0.20 -15.01
C SER A 73 -4.01 0.42 -13.96
N VAL A 74 -4.53 1.41 -13.23
CA VAL A 74 -3.77 2.12 -12.20
C VAL A 74 -4.46 1.95 -10.86
N ILE A 75 -3.70 1.55 -9.85
CA ILE A 75 -4.15 1.47 -8.46
C ILE A 75 -3.37 2.51 -7.68
N THR A 76 -4.06 3.46 -7.08
CA THR A 76 -3.46 4.55 -6.31
C THR A 76 -3.86 4.38 -4.85
N TYR A 77 -2.87 4.22 -3.98
CA TYR A 77 -3.04 4.27 -2.53
C TYR A 77 -2.67 5.66 -2.05
N HIS A 78 -3.61 6.32 -1.42
CA HIS A 78 -3.44 7.61 -0.78
C HIS A 78 -3.38 7.38 0.73
N PHE A 79 -2.25 7.69 1.36
CA PHE A 79 -2.08 7.63 2.80
C PHE A 79 -2.05 9.06 3.32
N SER A 80 -3.07 9.42 4.12
CA SER A 80 -3.16 10.74 4.74
C SER A 80 -1.99 10.97 5.71
N ALA A 81 -1.55 12.22 5.85
CA ALA A 81 -0.44 12.61 6.73
C ALA A 81 -0.78 12.41 8.22
N ASP A 82 -2.03 12.70 8.58
CA ASP A 82 -2.50 12.78 9.97
C ASP A 82 -3.58 11.74 10.29
N SER A 83 -4.16 11.09 9.28
CA SER A 83 -5.28 10.18 9.47
C SER A 83 -4.83 8.73 9.40
N THR A 84 -5.39 7.92 10.29
CA THR A 84 -5.39 6.45 10.28
C THR A 84 -6.15 5.85 9.08
N ILE A 85 -6.26 6.63 8.00
CA ILE A 85 -7.13 6.40 6.87
C ILE A 85 -6.28 6.29 5.61
N ALA A 86 -6.54 5.26 4.81
CA ALA A 86 -6.00 5.13 3.46
C ALA A 86 -7.12 5.11 2.44
N GLU A 87 -6.91 5.77 1.31
CA GLU A 87 -7.85 5.75 0.20
C GLU A 87 -7.24 4.92 -0.94
N ILE A 88 -7.99 3.92 -1.40
CA ILE A 88 -7.62 3.07 -2.53
C ILE A 88 -8.45 3.52 -3.72
N VAL A 89 -7.80 4.13 -4.70
CA VAL A 89 -8.42 4.56 -5.95
C VAL A 89 -7.98 3.63 -7.07
N VAL A 90 -8.94 2.96 -7.70
CA VAL A 90 -8.72 2.07 -8.83
C VAL A 90 -9.25 2.75 -10.09
N SER A 91 -8.32 3.09 -10.99
CA SER A 91 -8.58 3.61 -12.32
C SER A 91 -8.44 2.48 -13.34
N LEU A 92 -9.55 2.10 -13.96
CA LEU A 92 -9.57 1.10 -15.02
C LEU A 92 -9.69 1.81 -16.37
N GLU A 93 -8.92 1.37 -17.36
CA GLU A 93 -8.95 1.99 -18.70
C GLU A 93 -10.37 1.96 -19.28
N GLY A 94 -10.95 3.14 -19.49
CA GLY A 94 -12.30 3.32 -20.03
C GLY A 94 -13.45 3.17 -19.03
N LYS A 95 -13.20 3.17 -17.71
CA LYS A 95 -14.24 3.21 -16.66
C LYS A 95 -13.97 4.35 -15.68
N GLU A 96 -15.00 4.75 -14.94
CA GLU A 96 -14.88 5.71 -13.85
C GLU A 96 -14.00 5.16 -12.72
N ASP A 97 -13.26 6.07 -12.08
CA ASP A 97 -12.42 5.77 -10.95
C ASP A 97 -13.28 5.28 -9.78
N THR A 98 -12.90 4.14 -9.20
CA THR A 98 -13.58 3.63 -8.01
C THR A 98 -12.71 3.83 -6.79
N LYS A 99 -13.31 4.39 -5.75
CA LYS A 99 -12.62 4.74 -4.50
C LYS A 99 -13.13 3.87 -3.37
N PHE A 100 -12.21 3.42 -2.53
CA PHE A 100 -12.48 2.74 -1.27
C PHE A 100 -11.69 3.41 -0.16
N VAL A 101 -12.30 3.61 1.00
CA VAL A 101 -11.66 4.25 2.15
C VAL A 101 -11.48 3.20 3.23
N VAL A 102 -10.25 3.02 3.68
CA VAL A 102 -9.84 2.14 4.77
C VAL A 102 -9.70 3.00 6.02
N GLU A 103 -10.51 2.77 7.04
CA GLU A 103 -10.50 3.57 8.28
C GLU A 103 -9.74 2.90 9.44
N ASN A 104 -9.29 1.66 9.27
CA ASN A 104 -8.53 0.93 10.30
C ASN A 104 -7.04 1.31 10.28
N ALA A 105 -6.56 1.89 11.38
CA ALA A 105 -5.18 2.36 11.55
C ALA A 105 -4.13 1.27 11.35
N ASN A 106 -4.35 0.09 11.95
CA ASN A 106 -3.42 -1.02 11.94
C ASN A 106 -3.26 -1.57 10.51
N VAL A 107 -4.39 -1.74 9.80
CA VAL A 107 -4.40 -2.17 8.40
C VAL A 107 -3.69 -1.14 7.51
N VAL A 108 -4.00 0.15 7.67
CA VAL A 108 -3.38 1.24 6.91
C VAL A 108 -1.87 1.28 7.11
N GLU A 109 -1.40 1.19 8.36
CA GLU A 109 0.03 1.16 8.69
C GLU A 109 0.71 -0.06 8.08
N THR A 110 0.04 -1.21 8.11
CA THR A 110 0.58 -2.47 7.59
C THR A 110 0.69 -2.46 6.06
N ILE A 111 -0.31 -1.93 5.36
CA ILE A 111 -0.26 -1.73 3.89
C ILE A 111 0.86 -0.75 3.54
N LYS A 112 1.00 0.34 4.30
CA LYS A 112 2.08 1.31 4.12
C LYS A 112 3.46 0.66 4.32
N LYS A 113 3.64 -0.15 5.37
CA LYS A 113 4.85 -0.97 5.59
C LYS A 113 5.05 -2.00 4.47
N TRP A 114 4.00 -2.51 3.85
CA TRP A 114 4.14 -3.46 2.75
C TRP A 114 4.80 -2.84 1.51
N TYR A 115 4.48 -1.58 1.19
CA TYR A 115 5.08 -0.86 0.07
C TYR A 115 6.36 -0.11 0.41
N LEU A 116 6.45 0.46 1.61
CA LEU A 116 7.50 1.39 2.00
C LEU A 116 8.38 0.87 3.15
N GLY A 117 8.20 -0.39 3.57
CA GLY A 117 8.88 -1.07 4.68
C GLY A 117 10.38 -1.34 4.52
N GLY A 118 11.08 -0.59 3.68
CA GLY A 118 12.51 -0.80 3.44
C GLY A 118 12.81 -2.19 2.88
N SER A 119 13.64 -2.95 3.58
CA SER A 119 14.09 -4.29 3.16
C SER A 119 12.94 -5.31 3.03
N ASN A 120 11.82 -5.10 3.70
CA ASN A 120 10.64 -5.97 3.66
C ASN A 120 9.55 -5.47 2.70
N ALA A 121 9.84 -4.42 1.92
CA ALA A 121 8.90 -3.89 0.95
C ALA A 121 8.76 -4.83 -0.26
N VAL A 122 7.58 -4.85 -0.87
CA VAL A 122 7.29 -5.70 -2.03
C VAL A 122 8.19 -5.39 -3.25
N SER A 123 8.72 -4.17 -3.33
CA SER A 123 9.55 -3.71 -4.45
C SER A 123 10.88 -3.11 -3.96
N PRO A 124 11.97 -3.92 -3.90
CA PRO A 124 13.30 -3.45 -3.52
C PRO A 124 13.85 -2.35 -4.43
N SER A 125 13.50 -2.38 -5.72
CA SER A 125 13.91 -1.36 -6.70
C SER A 125 13.24 0.00 -6.44
N THR A 126 11.97 0.01 -6.06
CA THR A 126 11.25 1.24 -5.65
C THR A 126 11.91 1.84 -4.42
N ILE A 127 12.24 1.01 -3.43
CA ILE A 127 12.94 1.43 -2.22
C ILE A 127 14.33 2.02 -2.54
N SER A 128 15.12 1.34 -3.38
CA SER A 128 16.45 1.82 -3.78
C SER A 128 16.37 3.16 -4.53
N SER A 129 15.40 3.31 -5.42
CA SER A 129 15.18 4.53 -6.18
C SER A 129 14.73 5.68 -5.27
N LEU A 130 13.83 5.40 -4.34
CA LEU A 130 13.38 6.37 -3.32
C LEU A 130 14.55 6.82 -2.45
N ALA A 131 15.34 5.89 -1.91
CA ALA A 131 16.48 6.20 -1.08
C ALA A 131 17.54 7.04 -1.82
N SER A 132 17.81 6.70 -3.08
CA SER A 132 18.77 7.44 -3.93
C SER A 132 18.28 8.86 -4.22
N THR A 133 17.01 9.02 -4.59
CA THR A 133 16.42 10.32 -4.91
C THR A 133 16.31 11.20 -3.67
N LEU A 134 15.85 10.64 -2.55
CA LEU A 134 15.75 11.36 -1.28
C LEU A 134 17.13 11.80 -0.78
N SER A 135 18.14 10.92 -0.88
CA SER A 135 19.51 11.28 -0.53
C SER A 135 20.03 12.44 -1.37
N ALA A 136 19.67 12.50 -2.66
CA ALA A 136 20.08 13.59 -3.55
C ALA A 136 19.37 14.90 -3.20
N GLU A 137 18.08 14.87 -2.88
CA GLU A 137 17.32 16.06 -2.46
C GLU A 137 17.76 16.60 -1.10
N LEU A 138 18.08 15.73 -0.14
CA LEU A 138 18.57 16.13 1.19
C LEU A 138 20.04 16.59 1.19
N SER A 139 20.79 16.31 0.12
CA SER A 139 22.17 16.76 -0.06
C SER A 139 22.31 18.10 -0.78
N LYS A 140 21.20 18.73 -1.16
CA LYS A 140 21.15 20.10 -1.69
C LYS A 140 21.07 21.10 -0.54
#